data_AF-A0AAN8IN77-F1
#
_entry.id   AF-A0AAN8IN77-F1
#
_cell.length_a   1.000
_cell.length_b   1.000
_cell.length_c   1.000
_cell.angle_alpha   90.00
_cell.angle_beta   90.00
_cell.angle_gamma   90.00
#
_symmetry.space_group_name_H-M   'P 1'
#
loop_
_entity.id
_entity.type
_entity.pdbx_description
1 polymer ?
#
loop_
_entity_poly.entity_id
_entity_poly.type
_entity_poly.pdbx_seq_one_letter_code
_entity_poly.pdbx_strand_id
1 'polypeptide(L)'
;MGFPLVTVKTANSSFFEITQSRYKKDPNALEVEKYRNPKYGFKWEVPIWYKLDDEPVKLAWLNRDSPLHISANTKRSTLVVNAERHGFYRQNYDKEGWRKIRQQLMTDHKKYGPRTRNAIINDAFAVAAINRLDYVTVLRLLEYLKHEK
;
A
#
# COMPACT_ATOMS: atom_id res chain seq x y z
N MET A 1 -16.24 8.07 -10.04
CA MET A 1 -14.87 7.67 -10.45
C MET A 1 -14.04 7.38 -9.20
N GLY A 2 -13.22 6.33 -9.22
CA GLY A 2 -12.29 5.97 -8.14
C GLY A 2 -10.87 5.81 -8.69
N PHE A 3 -9.94 5.40 -7.83
CA PHE A 3 -8.55 5.10 -8.18
C PHE A 3 -8.12 3.78 -7.53
N PRO A 4 -6.96 3.20 -7.88
CA PRO A 4 -6.55 1.90 -7.35
C PRO A 4 -6.22 1.97 -5.84
N LEU A 5 -6.68 0.95 -5.11
CA LEU A 5 -6.15 0.53 -3.83
C LEU A 5 -5.26 -0.69 -4.09
N VAL A 6 -3.95 -0.49 -3.98
CA VAL A 6 -2.94 -1.54 -4.11
C VAL A 6 -2.78 -2.24 -2.77
N THR A 7 -2.98 -3.55 -2.72
CA THR A 7 -2.84 -4.35 -1.50
C THR A 7 -1.67 -5.31 -1.65
N VAL A 8 -0.73 -5.24 -0.72
CA VAL A 8 0.41 -6.14 -0.59
C VAL A 8 0.07 -7.21 0.45
N LYS A 9 0.28 -8.47 0.11
CA LYS A 9 0.11 -9.61 1.01
C LYS A 9 1.30 -10.53 0.95
N THR A 10 1.52 -11.25 2.04
CA THR A 10 2.45 -12.37 2.08
C THR A 10 1.74 -13.62 1.57
N ALA A 11 1.99 -14.01 0.31
CA ALA A 11 1.36 -15.21 -0.25
C ALA A 11 2.02 -16.50 0.25
N ASN A 12 3.36 -16.51 0.34
CA ASN A 12 4.14 -17.58 0.96
C ASN A 12 5.46 -17.02 1.53
N SER A 13 6.39 -17.90 1.94
CA SER A 13 7.70 -17.51 2.50
C SER A 13 8.68 -16.86 1.50
N SER A 14 8.36 -16.90 0.20
CA SER A 14 9.31 -16.63 -0.88
C SER A 14 8.90 -15.49 -1.81
N PHE A 15 7.63 -15.05 -1.79
CA PHE A 15 7.20 -13.87 -2.53
C PHE A 15 6.05 -13.09 -1.87
N PHE A 16 6.09 -11.78 -2.06
CA PHE A 16 4.95 -10.90 -1.82
C PHE A 16 4.03 -10.89 -3.03
N GLU A 17 2.72 -10.90 -2.78
CA GLU A 17 1.70 -10.75 -3.79
C GLU A 17 1.08 -9.35 -3.71
N ILE A 18 1.06 -8.67 -4.85
CA ILE A 18 0.50 -7.34 -4.99
C ILE A 18 -0.74 -7.44 -5.88
N THR A 19 -1.86 -6.94 -5.37
CA THR A 19 -3.16 -6.93 -6.05
C THR A 19 -3.74 -5.53 -6.07
N GLN A 20 -4.72 -5.29 -6.93
CA GLN A 20 -5.46 -4.03 -6.99
C GLN A 20 -6.96 -4.24 -6.77
N SER A 21 -7.58 -3.23 -6.18
CA SER A 21 -9.04 -3.09 -6.09
C SER A 21 -9.41 -1.62 -6.25
N ARG A 22 -10.69 -1.31 -6.45
CA ARG A 22 -11.13 0.10 -6.51
C ARG A 22 -11.21 0.67 -5.10
N TYR A 23 -10.53 1.81 -4.88
CA TYR A 23 -10.76 2.62 -3.69
C TYR A 23 -12.06 3.43 -3.83
N LYS A 24 -12.95 3.33 -2.84
CA LYS A 24 -14.14 4.17 -2.67
C LYS A 24 -14.20 4.64 -1.21
N LYS A 25 -14.29 5.96 -0.98
CA LYS A 25 -14.40 6.53 0.38
C LYS A 25 -15.63 6.02 1.13
N ASP A 26 -16.74 5.89 0.41
CA ASP A 26 -17.94 5.22 0.89
C ASP A 26 -18.14 3.95 0.04
N PRO A 27 -17.90 2.76 0.61
CA PRO A 27 -18.16 1.49 -0.07
C PRO A 27 -19.63 1.31 -0.47
N ASN A 28 -20.55 1.88 0.32
CA ASN A 28 -22.00 1.72 0.18
C ASN A 28 -22.65 2.78 -0.71
N ALA A 29 -21.91 3.82 -1.11
CA ALA A 29 -22.42 4.85 -2.01
C ALA A 29 -22.87 4.23 -3.35
N LEU A 30 -24.11 4.54 -3.73
CA LEU A 30 -24.72 4.15 -4.99
C LEU A 30 -23.84 4.58 -6.17
N GLU A 31 -23.63 3.69 -7.12
CA GLU A 31 -22.93 4.05 -8.35
C GLU A 31 -23.80 4.99 -9.18
N VAL A 32 -23.23 6.15 -9.51
CA VAL A 32 -23.78 7.06 -10.51
C VAL A 32 -23.97 6.26 -11.81
N GLU A 33 -25.09 6.44 -12.49
CA GLU A 33 -25.50 5.65 -13.65
C GLU A 33 -24.41 5.51 -14.72
N LYS A 34 -23.66 6.59 -14.97
CA LYS A 34 -22.48 6.64 -15.85
C LYS A 34 -21.36 5.62 -15.51
N TYR A 35 -21.32 5.12 -14.28
CA TYR A 35 -20.27 4.25 -13.76
C TYR A 35 -20.75 2.84 -13.38
N ARG A 36 -22.03 2.49 -13.63
CA ARG A 36 -22.56 1.16 -13.29
C ARG A 36 -21.95 0.03 -14.13
N ASN A 37 -21.63 0.29 -15.40
CA ASN A 37 -21.04 -0.69 -16.33
C ASN A 37 -19.66 -0.22 -16.82
N PRO A 38 -18.61 -0.28 -15.98
CA PRO A 38 -17.26 0.09 -16.40
C PRO A 38 -16.71 -0.89 -17.43
N LYS A 39 -16.22 -0.40 -18.57
CA LYS A 39 -15.59 -1.19 -19.64
C LYS A 39 -14.46 -2.13 -19.15
N TYR A 40 -13.76 -1.75 -18.07
CA TYR A 40 -12.61 -2.48 -17.52
C TYR A 40 -12.76 -2.84 -16.04
N GLY A 41 -13.98 -2.87 -15.49
CA GLY A 41 -14.20 -3.31 -14.11
C GLY A 41 -13.49 -2.48 -13.03
N PHE A 42 -13.08 -1.23 -13.34
CA PHE A 42 -12.21 -0.40 -12.50
C PHE A 42 -10.86 -1.06 -12.18
N LYS A 43 -10.20 -1.62 -13.20
CA LYS A 43 -8.81 -2.08 -13.14
C LYS A 43 -7.92 -1.17 -13.98
N TRP A 44 -6.68 -1.00 -13.54
CA TRP A 44 -5.69 -0.13 -14.17
C TRP A 44 -4.38 -0.87 -14.41
N GLU A 45 -3.57 -0.39 -15.34
CA GLU A 45 -2.13 -0.72 -15.34
C GLU A 45 -1.45 0.25 -14.39
N VAL A 46 -0.92 -0.26 -13.28
CA VAL A 46 -0.40 0.59 -12.20
C VAL A 46 1.12 0.47 -12.16
N PRO A 47 1.88 1.56 -12.35
CA PRO A 47 3.31 1.57 -12.11
C PRO A 47 3.59 1.51 -10.61
N ILE A 48 4.07 0.36 -10.15
CA ILE A 48 4.41 0.10 -8.75
C ILE A 48 5.88 0.46 -8.53
N TRP A 49 6.09 1.64 -7.96
CA TRP A 49 7.37 2.04 -7.38
C TRP A 49 7.50 1.42 -5.99
N TYR A 50 8.42 0.48 -5.81
CA TYR A 50 8.58 -0.24 -4.56
C TYR A 50 10.01 -0.21 -4.04
N LYS A 51 10.14 -0.32 -2.72
CA LYS A 51 11.40 -0.48 -2.00
C LYS A 51 11.33 -1.77 -1.18
N LEU A 52 12.30 -2.65 -1.41
CA LEU A 52 12.49 -3.88 -0.66
C LEU A 52 13.66 -3.69 0.30
N ASP A 53 13.39 -3.68 1.59
CA ASP A 53 14.40 -3.44 2.63
C ASP A 53 15.24 -2.19 2.35
N ASP A 54 16.57 -2.34 2.21
CA ASP A 54 17.53 -1.28 1.95
C ASP A 54 17.84 -1.08 0.45
N GLU A 55 17.19 -1.83 -0.43
CA GLU A 55 17.43 -1.73 -1.86
C GLU A 55 17.00 -0.37 -2.44
N PRO A 56 17.61 0.07 -3.56
CA PRO A 56 17.11 1.21 -4.33
C PRO A 56 15.64 1.00 -4.73
N VAL A 57 14.93 2.11 -4.92
CA VAL A 57 13.55 2.06 -5.42
C VAL A 57 13.54 1.45 -6.82
N LYS A 58 12.68 0.46 -7.03
CA LYS A 58 12.48 -0.25 -8.30
C LYS A 58 11.08 0.02 -8.83
N LEU A 59 10.93 -0.08 -10.16
CA LEU A 59 9.65 0.02 -10.84
C LEU A 59 9.23 -1.36 -11.36
N ALA A 60 8.00 -1.76 -11.08
CA ALA A 60 7.35 -2.90 -11.70
C ALA A 60 5.92 -2.53 -12.11
N TRP A 61 5.37 -3.20 -13.13
CA TRP A 61 4.01 -2.95 -13.58
C TRP A 61 3.05 -3.98 -12.98
N LEU A 62 1.98 -3.49 -12.35
CA LEU A 62 0.85 -4.31 -11.95
C LEU A 62 -0.20 -4.28 -13.07
N ASN A 63 -0.40 -5.45 -13.68
CA ASN A 63 -1.40 -5.64 -14.74
C ASN A 63 -2.82 -5.63 -14.17
N ARG A 64 -3.80 -5.45 -15.06
CA ARG A 64 -5.23 -5.39 -14.71
C ARG A 64 -5.74 -6.71 -14.14
N ASP A 65 -5.31 -7.81 -14.74
CA ASP A 65 -5.92 -9.12 -14.56
C ASP A 65 -5.03 -10.14 -13.87
N SER A 66 -3.77 -9.80 -13.61
CA SER A 66 -2.84 -10.67 -12.89
C SER A 66 -2.20 -9.97 -11.69
N PRO A 67 -2.00 -10.71 -10.59
CA PRO A 67 -1.21 -10.21 -9.47
C PRO A 67 0.25 -10.02 -9.90
N LEU A 68 0.92 -9.08 -9.23
CA LEU A 68 2.38 -8.90 -9.34
C LEU A 68 3.05 -9.63 -8.17
N HIS A 69 4.02 -10.48 -8.48
CA HIS A 69 4.80 -11.21 -7.47
C HIS A 69 6.21 -10.63 -7.35
N ILE A 70 6.61 -10.30 -6.12
CA ILE A 70 7.96 -9.80 -5.81
C ILE A 70 8.66 -10.84 -4.93
N SER A 71 9.70 -11.47 -5.48
CA SER A 71 10.49 -12.49 -4.78
C SER A 71 11.29 -11.90 -3.63
N ALA A 72 11.10 -12.42 -2.42
CA ALA A 72 11.81 -12.02 -1.21
C ALA A 72 11.60 -13.04 -0.08
N ASN A 73 12.48 -13.06 0.92
CA ASN A 73 12.20 -13.80 2.15
C ASN A 73 11.14 -13.04 2.95
N THR A 74 9.87 -13.33 2.70
CA THR A 74 8.75 -12.58 3.27
C THR A 74 8.64 -12.69 4.78
N LYS A 75 9.40 -13.56 5.46
CA LYS A 75 9.46 -13.57 6.93
C LYS A 75 10.36 -12.46 7.46
N ARG A 76 11.44 -12.13 6.75
CA ARG A 76 12.48 -11.17 7.19
C ARG A 76 12.40 -9.83 6.48
N SER A 77 11.98 -9.82 5.22
CA SER A 77 11.94 -8.62 4.40
C SER A 77 10.69 -7.78 4.64
N THR A 78 10.83 -6.48 4.40
CA THR A 78 9.78 -5.48 4.39
C THR A 78 9.68 -4.88 2.99
N LEU A 79 8.49 -4.98 2.39
CA LEU A 79 8.20 -4.38 1.10
C LEU A 79 7.32 -3.15 1.31
N VAL A 80 7.77 -2.00 0.82
CA VAL A 80 6.97 -0.77 0.77
C VAL A 80 6.72 -0.42 -0.69
N VAL A 81 5.45 -0.35 -1.07
CA VAL A 81 5.02 0.18 -2.37
C VAL A 81 4.83 1.70 -2.30
N ASN A 82 4.58 2.31 -3.44
CA ASN A 82 4.51 3.76 -3.64
C ASN A 82 5.67 4.54 -3.01
N ALA A 83 6.88 3.99 -3.07
CA ALA A 83 8.08 4.67 -2.59
C ALA A 83 8.23 6.02 -3.32
N GLU A 84 8.58 7.05 -2.55
CA GLU A 84 8.65 8.46 -2.94
C GLU A 84 7.36 9.06 -3.51
N ARG A 85 6.23 8.34 -3.37
CA ARG A 85 4.89 8.76 -3.78
C ARG A 85 4.79 9.11 -5.27
N HIS A 86 5.46 8.34 -6.12
CA HIS A 86 5.40 8.52 -7.58
C HIS A 86 4.08 8.02 -8.22
N GLY A 87 3.38 7.09 -7.57
CA GLY A 87 2.17 6.47 -8.09
C GLY A 87 0.89 7.13 -7.62
N PHE A 88 -0.09 7.23 -8.52
CA PHE A 88 -1.46 7.68 -8.20
C PHE A 88 -2.34 6.50 -7.77
N TYR A 89 -2.09 5.99 -6.57
CA TYR A 89 -2.89 4.95 -5.91
C TYR A 89 -2.74 5.06 -4.39
N ARG A 90 -3.60 4.37 -3.65
CA ARG A 90 -3.43 4.18 -2.20
C ARG A 90 -2.82 2.81 -1.94
N GLN A 91 -1.93 2.73 -0.96
CA GLN A 91 -1.35 1.47 -0.53
C GLN A 91 -2.05 0.87 0.69
N ASN A 92 -2.10 -0.46 0.73
CA ASN A 92 -2.53 -1.24 1.87
C ASN A 92 -1.65 -2.48 2.00
N TYR A 93 -1.54 -2.98 3.22
CA TYR A 93 -0.76 -4.16 3.57
C TYR A 93 -1.62 -5.12 4.39
N ASP A 94 -1.24 -6.39 4.42
CA ASP A 94 -1.73 -7.31 5.45
C ASP A 94 -1.20 -6.92 6.84
N LYS A 95 -1.71 -7.60 7.87
CA LYS A 95 -1.36 -7.32 9.27
C LYS A 95 0.15 -7.40 9.53
N GLU A 96 0.82 -8.37 8.93
CA GLU A 96 2.27 -8.55 9.07
C GLU A 96 3.06 -7.45 8.34
N GLY A 97 2.63 -7.06 7.14
CA GLY A 97 3.23 -5.93 6.42
C GLY A 97 3.15 -4.63 7.21
N TRP A 98 1.97 -4.28 7.75
CA TRP A 98 1.82 -3.11 8.61
C TRP A 98 2.69 -3.19 9.88
N ARG A 99 2.78 -4.36 10.51
CA ARG A 99 3.63 -4.58 11.69
C ARG A 99 5.10 -4.31 11.37
N LYS A 100 5.60 -4.80 10.23
CA LYS A 100 6.98 -4.61 9.79
C LYS A 100 7.28 -3.17 9.41
N ILE A 101 6.37 -2.51 8.70
CA ILE A 101 6.52 -1.09 8.35
C ILE A 101 6.60 -0.25 9.63
N ARG A 102 5.72 -0.52 10.62
CA ARG A 102 5.80 0.14 11.93
C ARG A 102 7.15 -0.10 12.59
N GLN A 103 7.61 -1.35 12.64
CA GLN A 103 8.91 -1.67 13.24
C GLN A 103 10.04 -0.91 12.56
N GLN A 104 10.04 -0.83 11.23
CA GLN A 104 11.03 -0.07 10.48
C GLN A 104 10.96 1.43 10.80
N LEU A 105 9.77 2.04 10.86
CA LEU A 105 9.61 3.45 11.22
C LEU A 105 10.10 3.75 12.64
N MET A 106 9.86 2.85 13.59
CA MET A 106 10.32 3.00 14.98
C MET A 106 11.83 2.82 15.12
N THR A 107 12.41 1.85 14.41
CA THR A 107 13.86 1.56 14.49
C THR A 107 14.68 2.59 13.72
N ASP A 108 14.31 2.87 12.47
CA ASP A 108 14.98 3.83 11.60
C ASP A 108 14.04 4.29 10.47
N HIS A 109 13.29 5.36 10.73
CA HIS A 109 12.39 5.94 9.74
C HIS A 109 13.14 6.56 8.54
N LYS A 110 14.43 6.92 8.67
CA LYS A 110 15.19 7.60 7.60
C LYS A 110 15.51 6.70 6.42
N LYS A 111 15.35 5.38 6.56
CA LYS A 111 15.38 4.43 5.43
C LYS A 111 14.34 4.74 4.35
N TYR A 112 13.24 5.37 4.75
CA TYR A 112 12.20 5.86 3.85
C TYR A 112 12.33 7.37 3.72
N GLY A 113 12.29 7.89 2.48
CA GLY A 113 12.27 9.33 2.27
C GLY A 113 11.01 9.99 2.87
N PRO A 114 11.03 11.31 3.14
CA PRO A 114 9.90 12.01 3.75
C PRO A 114 8.57 11.81 3.00
N ARG A 115 8.62 11.73 1.66
CA ARG A 115 7.45 11.47 0.81
C ARG A 115 6.88 10.07 1.04
N THR A 116 7.75 9.07 1.17
CA THR A 116 7.37 7.69 1.48
C THR A 116 6.70 7.60 2.86
N ARG A 117 7.30 8.20 3.90
CA ARG A 117 6.74 8.21 5.26
C ARG A 117 5.37 8.88 5.30
N ASN A 118 5.23 10.04 4.66
CA ASN A 118 3.95 10.73 4.52
C ASN A 118 2.91 9.89 3.79
N ALA A 119 3.29 9.21 2.70
CA ALA A 119 2.40 8.33 1.95
C ALA A 119 1.91 7.15 2.80
N ILE A 120 2.80 6.52 3.59
CA ILE A 120 2.45 5.43 4.50
C ILE A 120 1.36 5.88 5.49
N ILE A 121 1.58 6.99 6.18
CA ILE A 121 0.63 7.49 7.19
C ILE A 121 -0.68 7.96 6.55
N ASN A 122 -0.60 8.75 5.47
CA ASN A 122 -1.78 9.28 4.80
C ASN A 122 -2.66 8.16 4.22
N ASP A 123 -2.05 7.12 3.67
CA ASP A 123 -2.78 5.99 3.10
C ASP A 123 -3.34 5.08 4.20
N ALA A 124 -2.63 4.87 5.32
CA ALA A 124 -3.14 4.11 6.46
C ALA A 124 -4.47 4.69 6.98
N PHE A 125 -4.55 6.03 7.14
CA PHE A 125 -5.81 6.69 7.51
C PHE A 125 -6.91 6.51 6.46
N ALA A 126 -6.58 6.63 5.17
CA ALA A 126 -7.54 6.46 4.09
C ALA A 126 -8.11 5.04 4.05
N VAL A 127 -7.26 4.04 4.28
CA VAL A 127 -7.63 2.62 4.33
C VAL A 127 -8.46 2.31 5.59
N ALA A 128 -8.14 2.92 6.72
CA ALA A 128 -8.95 2.77 7.93
C ALA A 128 -10.34 3.39 7.80
N ALA A 129 -10.46 4.54 7.12
CA ALA A 129 -11.75 5.19 6.86
C ALA A 129 -12.72 4.33 6.03
N ILE A 130 -12.22 3.33 5.31
CA ILE A 130 -13.03 2.39 4.52
C ILE A 130 -13.11 0.98 5.17
N ASN A 131 -12.79 0.87 6.46
CA ASN A 131 -12.82 -0.37 7.25
C ASN A 131 -11.90 -1.48 6.71
N ARG A 132 -10.78 -1.11 6.06
CA ARG A 132 -9.79 -2.06 5.53
C ARG A 132 -8.52 -2.16 6.39
N LEU A 133 -8.42 -1.32 7.41
CA LEU A 133 -7.38 -1.31 8.43
C LEU A 133 -8.00 -0.82 9.75
N ASP A 134 -7.59 -1.38 10.88
CA ASP A 134 -8.06 -0.93 12.18
C ASP A 134 -7.34 0.36 12.62
N TYR A 135 -8.08 1.26 13.27
CA TYR A 135 -7.49 2.51 13.78
C TYR A 135 -6.41 2.27 14.84
N VAL A 136 -6.42 1.14 15.56
CA VAL A 136 -5.36 0.82 16.52
C VAL A 136 -4.02 0.68 15.80
N THR A 137 -3.98 0.02 14.64
CA THR A 137 -2.78 -0.07 13.79
C THR A 137 -2.35 1.31 13.28
N VAL A 138 -3.30 2.16 12.85
CA VAL A 138 -2.99 3.52 12.40
C VAL A 138 -2.38 4.36 13.52
N LEU A 139 -2.99 4.36 14.71
CA LEU A 139 -2.49 5.12 15.86
C LEU A 139 -1.12 4.61 16.33
N ARG A 140 -0.88 3.30 16.26
CA ARG A 140 0.43 2.70 16.53
C ARG A 140 1.50 3.07 15.51
N LEU A 141 1.13 3.35 14.26
CA LEU A 141 2.08 3.91 13.29
C LEU A 141 2.51 5.30 13.74
N LEU A 142 1.60 6.16 14.21
CA LEU A 142 1.91 7.53 14.63
C LEU A 142 2.91 7.64 15.79
N GLU A 143 3.14 6.57 16.55
CA GLU A 143 4.12 6.54 17.64
C GLU A 143 5.52 6.97 17.17
N TYR A 144 5.89 6.66 15.91
CA TYR A 144 7.19 7.04 15.37
C TYR A 144 7.36 8.55 15.20
N LEU A 145 6.26 9.32 15.09
CA LEU A 145 6.29 10.76 14.86
C LEU A 145 7.00 11.53 15.97
N LYS A 146 7.13 10.95 17.18
CA LYS A 146 7.95 11.50 18.27
C LYS A 146 9.42 11.66 17.89
N HIS A 147 9.89 10.89 16.90
CA HIS A 147 11.26 10.87 16.42
C HIS A 147 11.42 11.49 15.02
N GLU A 148 10.32 11.87 14.37
CA GLU A 148 10.30 12.49 13.06
C GLU A 148 10.87 13.91 13.11
N LYS A 149 11.60 14.32 12.07
CA LYS A 149 12.17 15.66 11.93
C LYS A 149 11.93 16.23 10.55
#